data_AF-A0A3D4MJD1-F1
#
_entry.id   AF-A0A3D4MJD1-F1
#
_cell.length_a   1.000
_cell.length_b   1.000
_cell.length_c   1.000
_cell.angle_alpha   90.00
_cell.angle_beta   90.00
_cell.angle_gamma   90.00
#
_symmetry.space_group_name_H-M   'P 1'
#
loop_
_entity.id
_entity.type
_entity.pdbx_description
1 polymer ?
#
loop_
_entity_poly.entity_id
_entity_poly.type
_entity_poly.pdbx_seq_one_letter_code
_entity_poly.pdbx_strand_id
1 'polypeptide(L)'
;MKDDSILEPLKMFNSKFKQLQHENGEKYFEELVKESKIDVNANWETIKKYKNEFEQGQYYEKKEGSVRGIKILLVIVGIAALISGLAMAFSGIKSSSALFIVLGIAIFALGIFSFVAVFTKINKIIEERKRKKEEFYKKASDLKVIAYNQMAPLNSLYDYYMTSEIIEHTSPLIQLDDIFDADKYEYLHEKFNLGEVTDPNTSVNYVVSGSIVGNPFVIVNTFNMQMVQKVYTGSIVIHWTTIERSKNGTRTVHHSQTLTASVTKPAPDYYYDTRLIYGCDAAPNLSFGHEPTNINGMNERQLEKYVKRETKKLEEKEEKATKNGENFTVMANNEFDALFNGDDRDNEVEFRLLFTPLAQKNMLDLLKSKVPYGDDFYFYKHKKLNYIISSHSQNFDYNPDMSIFHHFDVDEAKKNFVEFNDEYYQSLYFDLAPLLAIPSYQQIKTQEYIYNTPYRANITSYEHESLANRFDKDLLKHPESSTNLIIKTKFDAKNGKSDQVTIEAHSFKAVKQTTVVSKLGGDGRMHAVPVVWYEYIPIVKNTLMEAKNTKLRKNEYLKEKNNSEFSQFMSQYSKNNAIIYERGLFSVLLDKELDENSSLKFNSLLARKGEKE
;
A
#
# COMPACT_ATOMS: atom_id res chain seq x y z
N MET A 1 24.44 -22.58 27.73
CA MET A 1 23.66 -21.91 26.67
C MET A 1 22.81 -20.88 27.37
N LYS A 2 22.95 -19.58 27.04
CA LYS A 2 21.94 -18.60 27.47
C LYS A 2 20.64 -19.00 26.79
N ASP A 3 19.56 -19.04 27.55
CA ASP A 3 18.24 -19.39 27.03
C ASP A 3 17.74 -18.21 26.19
N ASP A 4 18.13 -18.21 24.92
CA ASP A 4 17.78 -17.17 23.94
C ASP A 4 16.40 -17.44 23.32
N SER A 5 15.43 -17.94 24.09
CA SER A 5 14.06 -18.20 23.60
C SER A 5 13.10 -17.06 23.95
N ILE A 6 12.19 -16.72 23.04
CA ILE A 6 11.12 -15.74 23.25
C ILE A 6 9.93 -16.48 23.86
N LEU A 7 9.95 -16.68 25.19
CA LEU A 7 8.92 -17.48 25.88
C LEU A 7 7.59 -16.76 26.07
N GLU A 8 7.59 -15.44 26.22
CA GLU A 8 6.39 -14.61 26.40
C GLU A 8 6.43 -13.44 25.38
N PRO A 9 6.05 -13.67 24.10
CA PRO A 9 6.33 -12.73 23.00
C PRO A 9 5.71 -11.34 23.20
N LEU A 10 4.43 -11.26 23.54
CA LEU A 10 3.76 -9.98 23.77
C LEU A 10 4.43 -9.16 24.89
N LYS A 11 4.81 -9.82 25.97
CA LYS A 11 5.48 -9.19 27.11
C LYS A 11 6.87 -8.71 26.73
N MET A 12 7.67 -9.56 26.07
CA MET A 12 9.03 -9.21 25.62
C MET A 12 9.04 -8.04 24.64
N PHE A 13 8.08 -7.98 23.72
CA PHE A 13 7.93 -6.82 22.83
C PHE A 13 7.71 -5.54 23.62
N ASN A 14 6.69 -5.53 24.49
CA ASN A 14 6.28 -4.34 25.23
C ASN A 14 7.32 -3.88 26.27
N SER A 15 7.99 -4.82 26.96
CA SER A 15 8.91 -4.47 28.05
C SER A 15 10.36 -4.25 27.59
N LYS A 16 10.73 -4.67 26.38
CA LYS A 16 12.12 -4.65 25.92
C LYS A 16 12.25 -4.24 24.46
N PHE A 17 11.74 -5.04 23.53
CA PHE A 17 12.12 -4.88 22.12
C PHE A 17 11.61 -3.59 21.48
N LYS A 18 10.44 -3.09 21.89
CA LYS A 18 9.92 -1.81 21.38
C LYS A 18 10.87 -0.65 21.66
N GLN A 19 11.36 -0.54 22.89
CA GLN A 19 12.29 0.51 23.28
C GLN A 19 13.66 0.31 22.63
N LEU A 20 14.16 -0.93 22.64
CA LEU A 20 15.47 -1.25 22.06
C LEU A 20 15.52 -0.99 20.55
N GLN A 21 14.45 -1.28 19.82
CA GLN A 21 14.33 -0.96 18.39
C GLN A 21 14.47 0.54 18.14
N HIS A 22 13.74 1.35 18.91
CA HIS A 22 13.77 2.80 18.79
C HIS A 22 15.18 3.35 19.03
N GLU A 23 15.82 2.93 20.13
CA GLU A 23 17.19 3.34 20.49
C GLU A 23 18.21 2.92 19.43
N ASN A 24 18.09 1.71 18.88
CA ASN A 24 18.95 1.23 17.80
C ASN A 24 18.74 2.04 16.51
N GLY A 25 17.50 2.37 16.16
CA GLY A 25 17.17 3.20 15.01
C GLY A 25 17.72 4.63 15.13
N GLU A 26 17.60 5.25 16.30
CA GLU A 26 18.18 6.57 16.56
C GLU A 26 19.70 6.56 16.43
N LYS A 27 20.35 5.57 17.05
CA LYS A 27 21.81 5.43 17.00
C LYS A 27 22.31 5.20 15.57
N TYR A 28 21.62 4.35 14.81
CA TYR A 28 21.97 4.09 13.41
C TYR A 28 21.86 5.37 12.57
N PHE A 29 20.79 6.16 12.75
CA PHE A 29 20.65 7.43 12.05
C PHE A 29 21.78 8.42 12.41
N GLU A 30 22.18 8.50 13.68
CA GLU A 30 23.33 9.33 14.09
C GLU A 30 24.64 8.90 13.43
N GLU A 31 24.84 7.60 13.22
CA GLU A 31 25.99 7.07 12.49
C GLU A 31 25.94 7.48 11.01
N LEU A 32 24.76 7.44 10.37
CA LEU A 32 24.57 7.95 9.00
C LEU A 32 24.85 9.45 8.88
N VAL A 33 24.42 10.27 9.86
CA VAL A 33 24.73 11.70 9.90
C VAL A 33 26.25 11.93 10.01
N LYS A 34 26.94 11.15 10.84
CA LYS A 34 28.42 11.21 10.95
C LYS A 34 29.11 10.80 9.66
N GLU A 35 28.64 9.73 9.00
CA GLU A 35 29.22 9.24 7.74
C GLU A 35 29.00 10.22 6.58
N SER A 36 27.80 10.79 6.47
CA SER A 36 27.43 11.73 5.41
C SER A 36 28.16 13.08 5.50
N LYS A 37 28.67 13.43 6.69
CA LYS A 37 29.38 14.69 6.96
C LYS A 37 28.56 15.94 6.62
N ILE A 38 27.24 15.87 6.74
CA ILE A 38 26.37 17.03 6.56
C ILE A 38 26.58 18.05 7.69
N ASP A 39 26.41 19.34 7.40
CA ASP A 39 26.40 20.39 8.41
C ASP A 39 24.98 20.57 8.96
N VAL A 40 24.70 19.87 10.06
CA VAL A 40 23.41 19.89 10.76
C VAL A 40 23.03 21.31 11.21
N ASN A 41 24.00 22.10 11.68
CA ASN A 41 23.73 23.47 12.13
C ASN A 41 23.35 24.38 10.95
N ALA A 42 24.05 24.27 9.83
CA ALA A 42 23.70 24.99 8.61
C ALA A 42 22.32 24.60 8.08
N ASN A 43 21.96 23.31 8.19
CA ASN A 43 20.61 22.86 7.86
C ASN A 43 19.57 23.52 8.76
N TRP A 44 19.71 23.46 10.08
CA TRP A 44 18.79 24.11 11.02
C TRP A 44 18.63 25.61 10.77
N GLU A 45 19.71 26.33 10.48
CA GLU A 45 19.63 27.75 10.11
C GLU A 45 18.82 27.99 8.83
N THR A 46 19.02 27.13 7.82
CA THR A 46 18.30 27.20 6.53
C THR A 46 16.82 26.88 6.73
N ILE A 47 16.51 25.86 7.52
CA ILE A 47 15.14 25.49 7.90
C ILE A 47 14.44 26.61 8.67
N LYS A 48 15.13 27.26 9.61
CA LYS A 48 14.57 28.39 10.36
C LYS A 48 14.20 29.55 9.43
N LYS A 49 15.07 29.89 8.47
CA LYS A 49 14.78 30.90 7.44
C LYS A 49 13.60 30.47 6.57
N TYR A 50 13.58 29.20 6.13
CA TYR A 50 12.49 28.64 5.34
C TYR A 50 11.14 28.76 6.05
N LYS A 51 11.05 28.31 7.31
CA LYS A 51 9.83 28.36 8.12
C LYS A 51 9.32 29.81 8.24
N ASN A 52 10.21 30.76 8.51
CA ASN A 52 9.85 32.19 8.56
C ASN A 52 9.30 32.73 7.21
N GLU A 53 9.99 32.50 6.10
CA GLU A 53 9.52 32.98 4.78
C GLU A 53 8.18 32.31 4.38
N PHE A 54 8.02 31.02 4.68
CA PHE A 54 6.80 30.28 4.41
C PHE A 54 5.61 30.79 5.23
N GLU A 55 5.80 31.06 6.53
CA GLU A 55 4.79 31.66 7.40
C GLU A 55 4.38 33.06 6.94
N GLN A 56 5.34 33.88 6.49
CA GLN A 56 5.03 35.19 5.88
C GLN A 56 4.23 35.03 4.58
N GLY A 57 4.54 34.04 3.75
CA GLY A 57 3.75 33.66 2.58
C GLY A 57 2.29 33.37 2.94
N GLN A 58 2.07 32.49 3.93
CA GLN A 58 0.72 32.16 4.44
C GLN A 58 -0.02 33.37 5.00
N TYR A 59 0.69 34.26 5.69
CA TYR A 59 0.12 35.49 6.22
C TYR A 59 -0.42 36.40 5.10
N TYR A 60 0.35 36.60 4.02
CA TYR A 60 -0.08 37.39 2.87
C TYR A 60 -1.16 36.68 2.05
N GLU A 61 -1.16 35.35 1.98
CA GLU A 61 -2.24 34.57 1.38
C GLU A 61 -3.58 34.80 2.10
N LYS A 62 -3.61 34.65 3.43
CA LYS A 62 -4.81 34.94 4.23
C LYS A 62 -5.29 36.37 4.03
N LYS A 63 -4.37 37.34 4.08
CA LYS A 63 -4.68 38.75 3.83
C LYS A 63 -5.20 39.02 2.42
N GLU A 64 -4.66 38.37 1.40
CA GLU A 64 -5.15 38.48 0.03
C GLU A 64 -6.60 37.95 -0.05
N GLY A 65 -6.85 36.77 0.52
CA GLY A 65 -8.18 36.15 0.60
C GLY A 65 -9.21 37.05 1.28
N SER A 66 -8.87 37.67 2.41
CA SER A 66 -9.78 38.61 3.11
C SER A 66 -10.15 39.82 2.25
N VAL A 67 -9.20 40.40 1.51
CA VAL A 67 -9.50 41.57 0.65
C VAL A 67 -10.25 41.16 -0.61
N ARG A 68 -10.02 39.96 -1.16
CA ARG A 68 -10.87 39.39 -2.21
C ARG A 68 -12.31 39.22 -1.72
N GLY A 69 -12.51 38.78 -0.47
CA GLY A 69 -13.83 38.73 0.16
C GLY A 69 -14.49 40.11 0.24
N ILE A 70 -13.76 41.13 0.69
CA ILE A 70 -14.25 42.53 0.72
C ILE A 70 -14.59 43.02 -0.71
N LYS A 71 -13.77 42.70 -1.71
CA LYS A 71 -14.05 43.03 -3.12
C LYS A 71 -15.38 42.43 -3.57
N ILE A 72 -15.62 41.15 -3.29
CA ILE A 72 -16.87 40.46 -3.66
C ILE A 72 -18.05 41.14 -2.97
N LEU A 73 -17.95 41.44 -1.67
CA LEU A 73 -18.99 42.14 -0.92
C LEU A 73 -19.28 43.53 -1.51
N LEU A 74 -18.25 44.34 -1.79
CA LEU A 74 -18.40 45.67 -2.38
C LEU A 74 -19.05 45.64 -3.76
N VAL A 75 -18.76 44.60 -4.57
CA VAL A 75 -19.41 44.41 -5.87
C VAL A 75 -20.90 44.07 -5.69
N ILE A 76 -21.24 43.15 -4.77
CA ILE A 76 -22.64 42.77 -4.51
C ILE A 76 -23.44 43.97 -3.96
N VAL A 77 -22.91 44.66 -2.95
CA VAL A 77 -23.53 45.85 -2.36
C VAL A 77 -23.63 46.98 -3.39
N GLY A 78 -22.59 47.16 -4.22
CA GLY A 78 -22.58 48.15 -5.30
C GLY A 78 -23.71 47.91 -6.31
N ILE A 79 -23.89 46.66 -6.77
CA ILE A 79 -24.97 46.29 -7.70
C ILE A 79 -26.35 46.53 -7.05
N ALA A 80 -26.53 46.08 -5.81
CA ALA A 80 -27.78 46.27 -5.08
C ALA A 80 -28.12 47.76 -4.88
N ALA A 81 -27.12 48.59 -4.58
CA ALA A 81 -27.28 50.04 -4.43
C ALA A 81 -27.64 50.74 -5.75
N LEU A 82 -27.03 50.33 -6.88
CA LEU A 82 -27.40 50.88 -8.19
C LEU A 82 -28.85 50.56 -8.56
N ILE A 83 -29.30 49.32 -8.36
CA ILE A 83 -30.67 48.88 -8.69
C ILE A 83 -31.68 49.58 -7.76
N SER A 84 -31.45 49.54 -6.44
CA SER A 84 -32.36 50.14 -5.45
C SER A 84 -32.41 51.67 -5.55
N GLY A 85 -31.28 52.33 -5.80
CA GLY A 85 -31.20 53.77 -6.03
C GLY A 85 -32.01 54.22 -7.24
N LEU A 86 -31.90 53.52 -8.37
CA LEU A 86 -32.71 53.79 -9.58
C LEU A 86 -34.21 53.57 -9.34
N ALA A 87 -34.58 52.45 -8.71
CA ALA A 87 -35.97 52.14 -8.42
C ALA A 87 -36.62 53.18 -7.49
N MET A 88 -35.90 53.65 -6.47
CA MET A 88 -36.36 54.66 -5.52
C MET A 88 -36.43 56.07 -6.13
N ALA A 89 -35.48 56.43 -6.99
CA ALA A 89 -35.55 57.68 -7.73
C ALA A 89 -36.76 57.71 -8.68
N PHE A 90 -37.02 56.59 -9.38
CA PHE A 90 -38.16 56.46 -10.29
C PHE A 90 -39.51 56.50 -9.55
N SER A 91 -39.62 55.87 -8.38
CA SER A 91 -40.82 55.95 -7.56
C SER A 91 -41.07 57.35 -6.99
N GLY A 92 -40.01 58.07 -6.63
CA GLY A 92 -40.06 59.48 -6.22
C GLY A 92 -40.60 60.40 -7.32
N ILE A 93 -40.19 60.19 -8.58
CA ILE A 93 -40.73 60.92 -9.74
C ILE A 93 -42.23 60.66 -9.91
N LYS A 94 -42.66 59.40 -9.82
CA LYS A 94 -44.07 59.01 -9.97
C LYS A 94 -44.98 59.55 -8.86
N SER A 95 -44.45 59.70 -7.65
CA SER A 95 -45.17 60.18 -6.46
C SER A 95 -44.99 61.68 -6.19
N SER A 96 -44.22 62.39 -7.04
CA SER A 96 -43.84 63.80 -6.86
C SER A 96 -43.16 64.11 -5.51
N SER A 97 -42.48 63.13 -4.92
CA SER A 97 -41.78 63.28 -3.65
C SER A 97 -40.29 63.57 -3.87
N ALA A 98 -39.89 64.82 -3.61
CA ALA A 98 -38.50 65.25 -3.71
C ALA A 98 -37.57 64.43 -2.78
N LEU A 99 -38.07 63.98 -1.63
CA LEU A 99 -37.29 63.22 -0.65
C LEU A 99 -36.84 61.84 -1.19
N PHE A 100 -37.74 61.11 -1.86
CA PHE A 100 -37.39 59.81 -2.47
C PHE A 100 -36.42 59.95 -3.66
N ILE A 101 -36.51 61.05 -4.41
CA ILE A 101 -35.56 61.35 -5.50
C ILE A 101 -34.16 61.58 -4.94
N VAL A 102 -34.03 62.41 -3.89
CA VAL A 102 -32.73 62.71 -3.26
C VAL A 102 -32.12 61.45 -2.64
N LEU A 103 -32.91 60.64 -1.93
CA LEU A 103 -32.43 59.38 -1.35
C LEU A 103 -32.02 58.37 -2.43
N GLY A 104 -32.80 58.24 -3.51
CA GLY A 104 -32.47 57.36 -4.63
C GLY A 104 -31.15 57.72 -5.31
N ILE A 105 -30.92 59.02 -5.56
CA ILE A 105 -29.65 59.52 -6.13
C ILE A 105 -28.48 59.26 -5.17
N ALA A 106 -28.65 59.49 -3.87
CA ALA A 106 -27.60 59.23 -2.89
C ALA A 106 -27.19 57.75 -2.84
N ILE A 107 -28.16 56.83 -2.85
CA ILE A 107 -27.90 55.38 -2.87
C ILE A 107 -27.24 54.96 -4.19
N PHE A 108 -27.66 55.54 -5.31
CA PHE A 108 -27.03 55.27 -6.61
C PHE A 108 -25.56 55.73 -6.63
N ALA A 109 -25.27 56.92 -6.09
CA ALA A 109 -23.91 57.44 -5.97
C ALA A 109 -23.00 56.56 -5.08
N LEU A 110 -23.55 55.96 -4.00
CA LEU A 110 -22.83 54.96 -3.18
C LEU A 110 -22.48 53.70 -3.97
N GLY A 111 -23.36 53.29 -4.89
CA GLY A 111 -23.08 52.20 -5.83
C GLY A 111 -21.88 52.51 -6.73
N ILE A 112 -21.87 53.69 -7.38
CA ILE A 112 -20.76 54.15 -8.22
C ILE A 112 -19.46 54.23 -7.41
N PHE A 113 -19.50 54.83 -6.21
CA PHE A 113 -18.33 54.97 -5.35
C PHE A 113 -17.72 53.61 -4.97
N SER A 114 -18.56 52.60 -4.71
CA SER A 114 -18.13 51.24 -4.40
C SER A 114 -17.36 50.61 -5.57
N PHE A 115 -17.81 50.79 -6.82
CA PHE A 115 -17.06 50.36 -8.01
C PHE A 115 -15.74 51.12 -8.19
N VAL A 116 -15.74 52.44 -8.00
CA VAL A 116 -14.50 53.25 -8.07
C VAL A 116 -13.48 52.80 -7.03
N ALA A 117 -13.91 52.53 -5.79
CA ALA A 117 -13.05 52.02 -4.73
C ALA A 117 -12.45 50.64 -5.08
N VAL A 118 -13.26 49.77 -5.71
CA VAL A 118 -12.80 48.45 -6.18
C VAL A 118 -11.71 48.60 -7.24
N PHE A 119 -11.94 49.41 -8.28
CA PHE A 119 -11.01 49.56 -9.40
C PHE A 119 -9.73 50.32 -9.02
N THR A 120 -9.79 51.29 -8.11
CA THR A 120 -8.65 52.18 -7.81
C THR A 120 -7.81 51.72 -6.62
N LYS A 121 -8.41 51.22 -5.54
CA LYS A 121 -7.72 50.90 -4.28
C LYS A 121 -7.70 49.41 -3.98
N ILE A 122 -8.85 48.74 -4.03
CA ILE A 122 -8.96 47.33 -3.62
C ILE A 122 -8.15 46.43 -4.56
N ASN A 123 -8.26 46.64 -5.88
CA ASN A 123 -7.46 45.88 -6.84
C ASN A 123 -5.94 46.07 -6.62
N LYS A 124 -5.48 47.30 -6.36
CA LYS A 124 -4.06 47.57 -6.05
C LYS A 124 -3.59 46.86 -4.80
N ILE A 125 -4.41 46.84 -3.74
CA ILE A 125 -4.10 46.12 -2.49
C ILE A 125 -4.03 44.61 -2.72
N ILE A 126 -4.93 44.04 -3.53
CA ILE A 126 -4.90 42.62 -3.90
C ILE A 126 -3.62 42.30 -4.66
N GLU A 127 -3.26 43.12 -5.64
CA GLU A 127 -2.06 42.94 -6.45
C GLU A 127 -0.77 43.03 -5.62
N GLU A 128 -0.67 44.02 -4.72
CA GLU A 128 0.47 44.13 -3.81
C GLU A 128 0.60 42.93 -2.87
N ARG A 129 -0.52 42.46 -2.29
CA ARG A 129 -0.53 41.29 -1.40
C ARG A 129 -0.18 40.01 -2.16
N LYS A 130 -0.70 39.85 -3.39
CA LYS A 130 -0.37 38.75 -4.28
C LYS A 130 1.13 38.74 -4.59
N ARG A 131 1.71 39.89 -4.96
CA ARG A 131 3.15 40.03 -5.23
C ARG A 131 4.00 39.65 -4.01
N LYS A 132 3.63 40.15 -2.81
CA LYS A 132 4.34 39.80 -1.56
C LYS A 132 4.25 38.31 -1.25
N LYS A 133 3.05 37.72 -1.37
CA LYS A 133 2.84 36.28 -1.22
C LYS A 133 3.76 35.48 -2.15
N GLU A 134 3.78 35.83 -3.44
CA GLU A 134 4.63 35.18 -4.44
C GLU A 134 6.12 35.35 -4.13
N GLU A 135 6.55 36.53 -3.67
CA GLU A 135 7.93 36.79 -3.25
C GLU A 135 8.36 35.89 -2.08
N PHE A 136 7.53 35.81 -1.03
CA PHE A 136 7.81 34.99 0.16
C PHE A 136 7.83 33.49 -0.18
N TYR A 137 6.86 33.00 -0.97
CA TYR A 137 6.87 31.60 -1.38
C TYR A 137 8.02 31.27 -2.33
N LYS A 138 8.46 32.21 -3.18
CA LYS A 138 9.65 32.02 -3.99
C LYS A 138 10.89 31.88 -3.11
N LYS A 139 11.10 32.78 -2.14
CA LYS A 139 12.23 32.69 -1.19
C LYS A 139 12.20 31.38 -0.39
N ALA A 140 11.03 30.96 0.08
CA ALA A 140 10.86 29.68 0.75
C ALA A 140 11.22 28.51 -0.17
N SER A 141 10.76 28.53 -1.43
CA SER A 141 11.12 27.50 -2.42
C SER A 141 12.63 27.44 -2.67
N ASP A 142 13.29 28.58 -2.81
CA ASP A 142 14.75 28.66 -3.03
C ASP A 142 15.51 28.10 -1.81
N LEU A 143 15.07 28.44 -0.59
CA LEU A 143 15.62 27.89 0.65
C LEU A 143 15.40 26.38 0.78
N LYS A 144 14.26 25.87 0.33
CA LYS A 144 13.96 24.43 0.31
C LYS A 144 14.94 23.67 -0.61
N VAL A 145 15.27 24.24 -1.78
CA VAL A 145 16.27 23.65 -2.68
C VAL A 145 17.65 23.64 -2.03
N ILE A 146 18.06 24.72 -1.35
CA ILE A 146 19.32 24.76 -0.60
C ILE A 146 19.35 23.69 0.49
N ALA A 147 18.26 23.54 1.24
CA ALA A 147 18.13 22.53 2.29
C ALA A 147 18.22 21.10 1.74
N TYR A 148 17.59 20.81 0.59
CA TYR A 148 17.76 19.51 -0.07
C TYR A 148 19.20 19.25 -0.51
N ASN A 149 19.90 20.27 -1.03
CA ASN A 149 21.31 20.12 -1.41
C ASN A 149 22.21 19.86 -0.19
N GLN A 150 21.91 20.46 0.97
CA GLN A 150 22.60 20.19 2.23
C GLN A 150 22.41 18.73 2.68
N MET A 151 21.21 18.16 2.46
CA MET A 151 20.86 16.80 2.84
C MET A 151 21.25 15.73 1.81
N ALA A 152 21.64 16.12 0.59
CA ALA A 152 21.96 15.20 -0.49
C ALA A 152 23.02 14.12 -0.13
N PRO A 153 24.11 14.43 0.61
CA PRO A 153 25.06 13.41 1.06
C PRO A 153 24.40 12.34 1.93
N LEU A 154 23.55 12.73 2.90
CA LEU A 154 22.83 11.78 3.77
C LEU A 154 21.83 10.94 2.96
N ASN A 155 21.04 11.60 2.10
CA ASN A 155 20.04 10.94 1.26
C ASN A 155 20.64 9.87 0.33
N SER A 156 21.92 10.00 -0.02
CA SER A 156 22.62 9.03 -0.87
C SER A 156 23.14 7.79 -0.11
N LEU A 157 23.20 7.84 1.23
CA LEU A 157 23.64 6.70 2.04
C LEU A 157 22.53 5.66 2.27
N TYR A 158 21.25 6.05 2.26
CA TYR A 158 20.14 5.13 2.53
C TYR A 158 20.14 3.93 1.57
N ASP A 159 20.16 2.73 2.18
CA ASP A 159 20.26 1.43 1.52
C ASP A 159 19.27 0.43 2.13
N TYR A 160 18.93 -0.60 1.35
CA TYR A 160 17.89 -1.58 1.68
C TYR A 160 18.24 -2.46 2.89
N TYR A 161 19.53 -2.59 3.23
CA TYR A 161 20.02 -3.44 4.34
C TYR A 161 19.94 -2.78 5.72
N MET A 162 19.63 -1.49 5.81
CA MET A 162 19.66 -0.77 7.09
C MET A 162 18.62 -1.31 8.08
N THR A 163 17.41 -1.58 7.60
CA THR A 163 16.32 -2.08 8.45
C THR A 163 16.64 -3.47 9.00
N SER A 164 17.19 -4.38 8.18
CA SER A 164 17.59 -5.71 8.66
C SER A 164 18.70 -5.63 9.69
N GLU A 165 19.73 -4.80 9.47
CA GLU A 165 20.82 -4.59 10.42
C GLU A 165 20.31 -4.07 11.78
N ILE A 166 19.37 -3.11 11.78
CA ILE A 166 18.75 -2.59 13.02
C ILE A 166 17.97 -3.70 13.74
N ILE A 167 17.17 -4.48 13.00
CA ILE A 167 16.34 -5.56 13.58
C ILE A 167 17.22 -6.65 14.19
N GLU A 168 18.29 -7.05 13.53
CA GLU A 168 19.22 -8.07 14.04
C GLU A 168 19.92 -7.62 15.32
N HIS A 169 20.22 -6.32 15.45
CA HIS A 169 20.71 -5.75 16.71
C HIS A 169 19.68 -5.75 17.83
N THR A 170 18.39 -5.57 17.51
CA THR A 170 17.29 -5.57 18.48
C THR A 170 16.90 -6.98 18.93
N SER A 171 16.76 -7.90 17.98
CA SER A 171 16.32 -9.27 18.20
C SER A 171 17.15 -10.24 17.34
N PRO A 172 18.33 -10.68 17.82
CA PRO A 172 19.26 -11.53 17.05
C PRO A 172 18.68 -12.89 16.60
N LEU A 173 17.53 -13.27 17.13
CA LEU A 173 16.81 -14.50 16.78
C LEU A 173 16.03 -14.36 15.47
N ILE A 174 15.72 -13.13 15.06
CA ILE A 174 15.05 -12.78 13.81
C ILE A 174 16.14 -12.26 12.88
N GLN A 175 16.38 -12.99 11.80
CA GLN A 175 17.36 -12.66 10.77
C GLN A 175 16.61 -12.45 9.47
N LEU A 176 16.91 -11.36 8.76
CA LEU A 176 16.35 -11.09 7.44
C LEU A 176 17.42 -11.33 6.40
N ASP A 177 17.07 -12.02 5.32
CA ASP A 177 18.00 -12.22 4.23
C ASP A 177 18.02 -11.01 3.31
N ASP A 178 19.15 -10.83 2.61
CA ASP A 178 19.29 -9.82 1.57
C ASP A 178 18.23 -9.98 0.47
N ILE A 179 17.99 -11.24 0.05
CA ILE A 179 17.02 -11.65 -0.97
C ILE A 179 16.46 -13.01 -0.62
N PHE A 180 15.33 -13.38 -1.23
CA PHE A 180 14.89 -14.77 -1.21
C PHE A 180 15.71 -15.62 -2.19
N ASP A 181 16.85 -16.09 -1.71
CA ASP A 181 17.83 -16.81 -2.53
C ASP A 181 17.37 -18.21 -2.94
N ALA A 182 18.01 -18.71 -4.00
CA ALA A 182 17.68 -19.99 -4.61
C ALA A 182 17.89 -21.19 -3.68
N ASP A 183 18.91 -21.13 -2.82
CA ASP A 183 19.23 -22.20 -1.87
C ASP A 183 18.12 -22.29 -0.82
N LYS A 184 17.73 -21.16 -0.21
CA LYS A 184 16.62 -21.11 0.76
C LYS A 184 15.29 -21.51 0.13
N TYR A 185 15.02 -21.13 -1.12
CA TYR A 185 13.82 -21.59 -1.83
C TYR A 185 13.83 -23.11 -2.00
N GLU A 186 14.91 -23.70 -2.50
CA GLU A 186 15.02 -25.15 -2.66
C GLU A 186 14.85 -25.88 -1.32
N TYR A 187 15.41 -25.32 -0.24
CA TYR A 187 15.18 -25.86 1.10
C TYR A 187 13.70 -25.86 1.49
N LEU A 188 13.02 -24.74 1.28
CA LEU A 188 11.58 -24.61 1.55
C LEU A 188 10.74 -25.53 0.65
N HIS A 189 11.12 -25.67 -0.61
CA HIS A 189 10.44 -26.52 -1.59
C HIS A 189 10.56 -28.00 -1.20
N GLU A 190 11.78 -28.53 -1.11
CA GLU A 190 12.02 -29.96 -0.90
C GLU A 190 11.55 -30.43 0.48
N LYS A 191 11.80 -29.63 1.53
CA LYS A 191 11.54 -30.07 2.91
C LYS A 191 10.13 -29.77 3.41
N PHE A 192 9.57 -28.64 2.99
CA PHE A 192 8.28 -28.13 3.49
C PHE A 192 7.20 -28.08 2.41
N ASN A 193 7.52 -28.44 1.16
CA ASN A 193 6.59 -28.44 0.04
C ASN A 193 6.07 -27.04 -0.33
N LEU A 194 6.93 -26.01 -0.20
CA LEU A 194 6.63 -24.66 -0.71
C LEU A 194 6.67 -24.67 -2.24
N GLY A 195 5.55 -24.40 -2.90
CA GLY A 195 5.48 -24.32 -4.37
C GLY A 195 5.86 -22.94 -4.93
N GLU A 196 6.01 -22.85 -6.25
CA GLU A 196 6.01 -21.57 -6.98
C GLU A 196 4.59 -20.99 -7.06
N VAL A 197 4.48 -19.67 -7.22
CA VAL A 197 3.21 -18.98 -7.48
C VAL A 197 2.87 -19.12 -8.96
N THR A 198 2.07 -20.12 -9.32
CA THR A 198 1.78 -20.50 -10.72
C THR A 198 0.46 -19.95 -11.27
N ASP A 199 -0.41 -19.38 -10.44
CA ASP A 199 -1.68 -18.80 -10.90
C ASP A 199 -1.41 -17.60 -11.84
N PRO A 200 -1.90 -17.63 -13.10
CA PRO A 200 -1.70 -16.53 -14.05
C PRO A 200 -2.42 -15.23 -13.65
N ASN A 201 -3.30 -15.28 -12.66
CA ASN A 201 -4.01 -14.11 -12.11
C ASN A 201 -3.34 -13.53 -10.87
N THR A 202 -2.22 -14.12 -10.42
CA THR A 202 -1.49 -13.68 -9.23
C THR A 202 -0.04 -13.38 -9.58
N SER A 203 0.38 -12.16 -9.26
CA SER A 203 1.75 -11.69 -9.43
C SER A 203 2.41 -11.49 -8.07
N VAL A 204 3.66 -11.95 -7.89
CA VAL A 204 4.46 -11.60 -6.71
C VAL A 204 4.93 -10.15 -6.84
N ASN A 205 4.34 -9.25 -6.06
CA ASN A 205 4.67 -7.83 -6.08
C ASN A 205 5.97 -7.54 -5.33
N TYR A 206 6.18 -8.17 -4.17
CA TYR A 206 7.47 -8.23 -3.50
C TYR A 206 7.59 -9.47 -2.62
N VAL A 207 8.83 -9.81 -2.26
CA VAL A 207 9.16 -10.92 -1.36
C VAL A 207 10.27 -10.52 -0.38
N VAL A 208 10.10 -10.88 0.88
CA VAL A 208 11.11 -10.76 1.94
C VAL A 208 11.26 -12.12 2.58
N SER A 209 12.49 -12.56 2.83
CA SER A 209 12.73 -13.83 3.51
C SER A 209 13.60 -13.63 4.74
N GLY A 210 13.57 -14.60 5.62
CA GLY A 210 14.37 -14.59 6.82
C GLY A 210 14.36 -15.94 7.53
N SER A 211 14.86 -15.91 8.75
CA SER A 211 14.86 -17.05 9.64
C SER A 211 14.54 -16.59 11.07
N ILE A 212 13.78 -17.41 11.78
CA ILE A 212 13.53 -17.24 13.21
C ILE A 212 14.02 -18.46 13.97
N VAL A 213 15.03 -18.27 14.82
CA VAL A 213 15.69 -19.38 15.56
C VAL A 213 16.24 -20.46 14.60
N GLY A 214 16.59 -20.09 13.37
CA GLY A 214 17.07 -20.98 12.30
C GLY A 214 15.98 -21.61 11.44
N ASN A 215 14.70 -21.41 11.74
CA ASN A 215 13.59 -21.89 10.91
C ASN A 215 13.21 -20.82 9.87
N PRO A 216 13.09 -21.19 8.58
CA PRO A 216 12.89 -20.22 7.50
C PRO A 216 11.47 -19.65 7.49
N PHE A 217 11.36 -18.36 7.14
CA PHE A 217 10.10 -17.74 6.77
C PHE A 217 10.24 -16.90 5.51
N VAL A 218 9.12 -16.66 4.85
CA VAL A 218 8.98 -15.80 3.67
C VAL A 218 7.71 -14.97 3.81
N ILE A 219 7.82 -13.66 3.69
CA ILE A 219 6.70 -12.74 3.51
C ILE A 219 6.55 -12.49 2.02
N VAL A 220 5.37 -12.80 1.49
CA VAL A 220 5.04 -12.60 0.08
C VAL A 220 3.86 -11.64 0.00
N ASN A 221 4.05 -10.54 -0.71
CA ASN A 221 2.94 -9.68 -1.13
C ASN A 221 2.59 -10.00 -2.57
N THR A 222 1.34 -10.34 -2.80
CA THR A 222 0.82 -10.71 -4.11
C THR A 222 -0.16 -9.67 -4.60
N PHE A 223 -0.10 -9.34 -5.89
CA PHE A 223 -1.12 -8.57 -6.59
C PHE A 223 -2.00 -9.55 -7.38
N ASN A 224 -3.27 -9.63 -7.00
CA ASN A 224 -4.22 -10.64 -7.46
C ASN A 224 -5.28 -10.01 -8.34
N MET A 225 -5.77 -10.77 -9.32
CA MET A 225 -6.94 -10.44 -10.13
C MET A 225 -8.01 -11.51 -9.95
N GLN A 226 -9.24 -11.08 -9.75
CA GLN A 226 -10.41 -11.95 -9.72
C GLN A 226 -11.52 -11.37 -10.61
N MET A 227 -12.33 -12.24 -11.21
CA MET A 227 -13.52 -11.81 -11.96
C MET A 227 -14.71 -11.68 -11.02
N VAL A 228 -15.20 -10.46 -10.81
CA VAL A 228 -16.38 -10.16 -9.99
C VAL A 228 -17.60 -9.85 -10.84
N GLN A 229 -18.79 -10.06 -10.29
CA GLN A 229 -20.04 -9.70 -10.93
C GLN A 229 -20.35 -8.21 -10.70
N LYS A 230 -20.06 -7.37 -11.70
CA LYS A 230 -20.27 -5.91 -11.63
C LYS A 230 -21.65 -5.54 -12.17
N VAL A 231 -22.35 -4.69 -11.42
CA VAL A 231 -23.65 -4.14 -11.82
C VAL A 231 -23.44 -2.84 -12.60
N TYR A 232 -23.90 -2.81 -13.85
CA TYR A 232 -23.93 -1.63 -14.71
C TYR A 232 -25.34 -1.06 -14.73
N THR A 233 -25.48 0.26 -14.74
CA THR A 233 -26.78 0.94 -14.75
C THR A 233 -26.90 1.88 -15.95
N GLY A 234 -28.11 1.97 -16.48
CA GLY A 234 -28.48 2.90 -17.56
C GLY A 234 -29.79 3.58 -17.21
N SER A 235 -30.00 4.81 -17.68
CA SER A 235 -31.23 5.55 -17.42
C SER A 235 -31.68 6.36 -18.62
N ILE A 236 -32.99 6.52 -18.77
CA ILE A 236 -33.63 7.43 -19.73
C ILE A 236 -34.66 8.29 -18.98
N VAL A 237 -34.93 9.49 -19.49
CA VAL A 237 -36.03 10.33 -19.00
C VAL A 237 -37.18 10.23 -19.99
N ILE A 238 -38.36 9.85 -19.49
CA ILE A 238 -39.59 9.80 -20.25
C ILE A 238 -40.49 10.97 -19.87
N HIS A 239 -41.27 11.46 -20.81
CA HIS A 239 -42.22 12.55 -20.62
C HIS A 239 -43.59 12.18 -21.18
N TRP A 240 -44.65 12.44 -20.43
CA TRP A 240 -46.02 12.24 -20.90
C TRP A 240 -46.96 13.30 -20.33
N THR A 241 -48.16 13.39 -20.89
CA THR A 241 -49.20 14.33 -20.41
C THR A 241 -50.45 13.58 -20.01
N THR A 242 -51.09 14.01 -18.93
CA THR A 242 -52.42 13.53 -18.53
C THR A 242 -53.41 14.68 -18.49
N ILE A 243 -54.67 14.36 -18.75
CA ILE A 243 -55.78 15.31 -18.68
C ILE A 243 -56.52 15.07 -17.37
N GLU A 244 -56.49 16.03 -16.45
CA GLU A 244 -57.20 15.95 -15.17
C GLU A 244 -58.46 16.82 -15.23
N ARG A 245 -59.61 16.23 -14.86
CA ARG A 245 -60.88 16.96 -14.72
C ARG A 245 -61.06 17.43 -13.29
N SER A 246 -61.27 18.74 -13.11
CA SER A 246 -61.62 19.37 -11.84
C SER A 246 -62.99 20.04 -11.93
N LYS A 247 -63.57 20.46 -10.80
CA LYS A 247 -64.84 21.21 -10.76
C LYS A 247 -64.81 22.53 -11.57
N ASN A 248 -63.61 23.05 -11.87
CA ASN A 248 -63.42 24.33 -12.58
C ASN A 248 -62.98 24.14 -14.05
N GLY A 249 -63.01 22.91 -14.58
CA GLY A 249 -62.62 22.60 -15.97
C GLY A 249 -61.51 21.56 -16.07
N THR A 250 -61.03 21.39 -17.30
CA THR A 250 -60.03 20.37 -17.68
C THR A 250 -58.64 21.00 -17.72
N ARG A 251 -57.64 20.38 -17.07
CA ARG A 251 -56.24 20.84 -17.09
C ARG A 251 -55.30 19.78 -17.68
N THR A 252 -54.35 20.20 -18.51
CA THR A 252 -53.25 19.35 -18.99
C THR A 252 -52.12 19.39 -17.97
N VAL A 253 -51.69 18.22 -17.50
CA VAL A 253 -50.56 18.06 -16.58
C VAL A 253 -49.41 17.38 -17.32
N HIS A 254 -48.21 17.95 -17.23
CA HIS A 254 -46.98 17.38 -17.78
C HIS A 254 -46.27 16.57 -16.71
N HIS A 255 -45.88 15.34 -17.05
CA HIS A 255 -45.13 14.43 -16.20
C HIS A 255 -43.76 14.15 -16.79
N SER A 256 -42.80 13.85 -15.91
CA SER A 256 -41.50 13.31 -16.29
C SER A 256 -41.09 12.22 -15.31
N GLN A 257 -40.48 11.14 -15.80
CA GLN A 257 -39.92 10.08 -14.95
C GLN A 257 -38.57 9.63 -15.49
N THR A 258 -37.61 9.41 -14.60
CA THR A 258 -36.36 8.72 -14.93
C THR A 258 -36.56 7.22 -14.75
N LEU A 259 -36.42 6.45 -15.82
CA LEU A 259 -36.41 4.99 -15.78
C LEU A 259 -34.97 4.49 -15.71
N THR A 260 -34.65 3.70 -14.70
CA THR A 260 -33.33 3.10 -14.50
C THR A 260 -33.39 1.59 -14.68
N ALA A 261 -32.44 1.05 -15.42
CA ALA A 261 -32.22 -0.38 -15.60
C ALA A 261 -30.79 -0.77 -15.24
N SER A 262 -30.58 -2.05 -14.95
CA SER A 262 -29.27 -2.59 -14.65
C SER A 262 -29.03 -3.93 -15.33
N VAL A 263 -27.76 -4.25 -15.59
CA VAL A 263 -27.30 -5.58 -16.00
C VAL A 263 -26.08 -5.96 -15.17
N THR A 264 -25.94 -7.24 -14.85
CA THR A 264 -24.79 -7.78 -14.12
C THR A 264 -23.86 -8.49 -15.10
N LYS A 265 -22.59 -8.10 -15.13
CA LYS A 265 -21.58 -8.63 -16.05
C LYS A 265 -20.24 -8.85 -15.35
N PRO A 266 -19.44 -9.88 -15.73
CA PRO A 266 -18.11 -10.07 -15.19
C PRO A 266 -17.19 -8.88 -15.46
N ALA A 267 -16.43 -8.45 -14.46
CA ALA A 267 -15.38 -7.44 -14.58
C ALA A 267 -14.17 -7.84 -13.72
N PRO A 268 -12.94 -7.52 -14.15
CA PRO A 268 -11.76 -7.77 -13.33
C PRO A 268 -11.73 -6.81 -12.14
N ASP A 269 -11.41 -7.36 -10.98
CA ASP A 269 -11.15 -6.68 -9.73
C ASP A 269 -9.76 -7.07 -9.23
N TYR A 270 -9.07 -6.13 -8.59
CA TYR A 270 -7.66 -6.28 -8.24
C TYR A 270 -7.43 -5.93 -6.78
N TYR A 271 -6.61 -6.72 -6.10
CA TYR A 271 -6.27 -6.49 -4.69
C TYR A 271 -4.87 -7.00 -4.37
N TYR A 272 -4.28 -6.42 -3.33
CA TYR A 272 -3.04 -6.92 -2.74
C TYR A 272 -3.35 -7.88 -1.59
N ASP A 273 -2.50 -8.89 -1.41
CA ASP A 273 -2.57 -9.83 -0.30
C ASP A 273 -1.16 -10.14 0.21
N THR A 274 -0.87 -9.77 1.46
CA THR A 274 0.39 -10.03 2.16
C THR A 274 0.23 -11.23 3.08
N ARG A 275 1.13 -12.22 2.96
CA ARG A 275 1.15 -13.40 3.83
C ARG A 275 2.56 -13.72 4.29
N LEU A 276 2.70 -14.09 5.55
CA LEU A 276 3.91 -14.71 6.10
C LEU A 276 3.77 -16.23 6.02
N ILE A 277 4.77 -16.90 5.45
CA ILE A 277 4.86 -18.34 5.29
C ILE A 277 6.05 -18.82 6.12
N TYR A 278 5.82 -19.78 7.01
CA TYR A 278 6.83 -20.29 7.94
C TYR A 278 6.95 -21.81 7.90
N GLY A 279 8.17 -22.31 7.64
CA GLY A 279 8.48 -23.73 7.58
C GLY A 279 9.00 -24.27 8.91
N CYS A 280 8.34 -25.29 9.47
CA CYS A 280 8.80 -25.97 10.69
C CYS A 280 8.41 -27.46 10.71
N ASP A 281 9.30 -28.32 11.23
CA ASP A 281 9.07 -29.76 11.37
C ASP A 281 8.16 -30.12 12.57
N ALA A 282 7.78 -29.16 13.40
CA ALA A 282 6.90 -29.40 14.54
C ALA A 282 5.45 -29.65 14.09
N ALA A 283 4.86 -30.74 14.62
CA ALA A 283 3.52 -31.22 14.26
C ALA A 283 3.36 -31.35 12.72
N PRO A 284 4.13 -32.25 12.06
CA PRO A 284 4.25 -32.27 10.61
C PRO A 284 3.02 -32.83 9.89
N ASN A 285 2.11 -33.52 10.58
CA ASN A 285 0.90 -34.09 10.00
C ASN A 285 -0.36 -33.28 10.33
N LEU A 286 -0.23 -32.27 11.19
CA LEU A 286 -1.33 -31.42 11.61
C LEU A 286 -1.65 -30.33 10.59
N SER A 287 -2.93 -30.15 10.32
CA SER A 287 -3.53 -28.97 9.69
C SER A 287 -4.61 -28.40 10.60
N PHE A 288 -4.75 -27.07 10.63
CA PHE A 288 -5.84 -26.35 11.29
C PHE A 288 -5.91 -24.91 10.73
N GLY A 289 -7.03 -24.23 10.96
CA GLY A 289 -7.22 -22.82 10.68
C GLY A 289 -7.67 -22.04 11.90
N HIS A 290 -7.28 -20.78 11.96
CA HIS A 290 -7.83 -19.78 12.87
C HIS A 290 -8.17 -18.54 12.04
N GLU A 291 -9.37 -18.00 12.28
CA GLU A 291 -9.82 -16.74 11.73
C GLU A 291 -10.00 -15.71 12.85
N PRO A 292 -9.67 -14.43 12.61
CA PRO A 292 -9.79 -13.42 13.64
C PRO A 292 -11.26 -13.17 13.97
N THR A 293 -11.57 -13.25 15.26
CA THR A 293 -12.94 -13.17 15.79
C THR A 293 -13.29 -11.76 16.29
N ASN A 294 -12.39 -10.77 16.07
CA ASN A 294 -12.54 -9.37 16.47
C ASN A 294 -12.82 -9.20 17.99
N ILE A 295 -12.22 -10.04 18.83
CA ILE A 295 -12.41 -10.05 20.29
C ILE A 295 -12.09 -8.70 20.94
N ASN A 296 -11.14 -7.95 20.38
CA ASN A 296 -10.67 -6.66 20.90
C ASN A 296 -11.78 -5.63 21.13
N GLY A 297 -12.88 -5.72 20.36
CA GLY A 297 -14.05 -4.84 20.48
C GLY A 297 -15.07 -5.24 21.56
N MET A 298 -14.94 -6.42 22.16
CA MET A 298 -15.89 -6.95 23.14
C MET A 298 -15.57 -6.47 24.56
N ASN A 299 -16.61 -6.18 25.35
CA ASN A 299 -16.44 -6.04 26.81
C ASN A 299 -16.43 -7.43 27.51
N GLU A 300 -16.05 -7.46 28.78
CA GLU A 300 -15.91 -8.71 29.57
C GLU A 300 -17.17 -9.59 29.51
N ARG A 301 -18.37 -9.00 29.65
CA ARG A 301 -19.63 -9.76 29.59
C ARG A 301 -19.93 -10.32 28.21
N GLN A 302 -19.57 -9.60 27.14
CA GLN A 302 -19.72 -10.07 25.77
C GLN A 302 -18.76 -11.22 25.49
N LEU A 303 -17.51 -11.10 25.96
CA LEU A 303 -16.49 -12.13 25.85
C LEU A 303 -16.91 -13.41 26.59
N GLU A 304 -17.36 -13.32 27.84
CA GLU A 304 -17.86 -14.47 28.61
C GLU A 304 -19.00 -15.20 27.89
N LYS A 305 -19.96 -14.44 27.32
CA LYS A 305 -21.07 -15.02 26.55
C LYS A 305 -20.60 -15.66 25.26
N TYR A 306 -19.63 -15.06 24.57
CA TYR A 306 -19.03 -15.61 23.37
C TYR A 306 -18.34 -16.94 23.67
N VAL A 307 -17.44 -16.96 24.65
CA VAL A 307 -16.72 -18.17 25.09
C VAL A 307 -17.72 -19.26 25.45
N LYS A 308 -18.72 -18.99 26.29
CA LYS A 308 -19.72 -19.99 26.67
C LYS A 308 -20.47 -20.58 25.48
N ARG A 309 -20.80 -19.74 24.48
CA ARG A 309 -21.51 -20.17 23.28
C ARG A 309 -20.62 -21.05 22.40
N GLU A 310 -19.39 -20.65 22.15
CA GLU A 310 -18.46 -21.41 21.31
C GLU A 310 -18.04 -22.72 21.99
N THR A 311 -17.75 -22.71 23.30
CA THR A 311 -17.49 -23.95 24.07
C THR A 311 -18.62 -24.97 23.89
N LYS A 312 -19.89 -24.52 23.98
CA LYS A 312 -21.03 -25.42 23.77
C LYS A 312 -21.05 -26.02 22.36
N LYS A 313 -20.72 -25.25 21.32
CA LYS A 313 -20.66 -25.76 19.94
C LYS A 313 -19.55 -26.80 19.80
N LEU A 314 -18.41 -26.59 20.44
CA LEU A 314 -17.28 -27.53 20.43
C LEU A 314 -17.65 -28.84 21.17
N GLU A 315 -18.35 -28.76 22.30
CA GLU A 315 -18.89 -29.93 23.01
C GLU A 315 -19.90 -30.70 22.13
N GLU A 316 -20.81 -30.00 21.45
CA GLU A 316 -21.74 -30.62 20.48
C GLU A 316 -21.01 -31.27 19.30
N LYS A 317 -19.85 -30.72 18.89
CA LYS A 317 -18.99 -31.30 17.84
C LYS A 317 -18.28 -32.56 18.33
N GLU A 318 -17.75 -32.57 19.54
CA GLU A 318 -17.14 -33.75 20.17
C GLU A 318 -18.15 -34.90 20.32
N GLU A 319 -19.38 -34.61 20.75
CA GLU A 319 -20.44 -35.63 20.83
C GLU A 319 -20.76 -36.25 19.45
N LYS A 320 -20.79 -35.44 18.39
CA LYS A 320 -21.03 -35.91 17.02
C LYS A 320 -19.85 -36.72 16.49
N ALA A 321 -18.63 -36.25 16.70
CA ALA A 321 -17.43 -36.95 16.29
C ALA A 321 -17.36 -38.34 16.93
N THR A 322 -17.63 -38.42 18.24
CA THR A 322 -17.70 -39.69 18.99
C THR A 322 -18.75 -40.65 18.39
N LYS A 323 -19.93 -40.14 18.00
CA LYS A 323 -20.99 -40.94 17.37
C LYS A 323 -20.63 -41.42 15.96
N ASN A 324 -19.87 -40.62 15.20
CA ASN A 324 -19.48 -40.91 13.83
C ASN A 324 -18.17 -41.70 13.71
N GLY A 325 -17.47 -41.95 14.83
CA GLY A 325 -16.14 -42.59 14.83
C GLY A 325 -15.03 -41.67 14.31
N GLU A 326 -15.23 -40.35 14.37
CA GLU A 326 -14.24 -39.32 14.06
C GLU A 326 -13.45 -38.95 15.32
N ASN A 327 -12.22 -38.48 15.15
CA ASN A 327 -11.36 -38.08 16.26
C ASN A 327 -11.37 -36.55 16.43
N PHE A 328 -12.22 -36.06 17.32
CA PHE A 328 -12.22 -34.67 17.78
C PHE A 328 -12.48 -34.64 19.29
N THR A 329 -11.71 -33.87 20.04
CA THR A 329 -11.85 -33.75 21.49
C THR A 329 -11.60 -32.32 21.90
N VAL A 330 -12.42 -31.77 22.79
CA VAL A 330 -12.24 -30.39 23.29
C VAL A 330 -10.96 -30.28 24.14
N MET A 331 -10.26 -29.16 24.05
CA MET A 331 -9.08 -28.87 24.88
C MET A 331 -9.49 -28.63 26.33
N ALA A 332 -8.64 -29.00 27.30
CA ALA A 332 -8.94 -28.78 28.72
C ALA A 332 -9.11 -27.29 29.09
N ASN A 333 -8.49 -26.39 28.31
CA ASN A 333 -8.70 -24.96 28.41
C ASN A 333 -9.77 -24.52 27.41
N ASN A 334 -11.02 -24.52 27.87
CA ASN A 334 -12.18 -24.17 27.05
C ASN A 334 -12.12 -22.73 26.51
N GLU A 335 -11.45 -21.81 27.23
CA GLU A 335 -11.31 -20.43 26.78
C GLU A 335 -10.37 -20.35 25.58
N PHE A 336 -9.24 -21.06 25.60
CA PHE A 336 -8.35 -21.15 24.45
C PHE A 336 -9.05 -21.78 23.25
N ASP A 337 -9.71 -22.94 23.42
CA ASP A 337 -10.36 -23.65 22.31
C ASP A 337 -11.47 -22.78 21.68
N ALA A 338 -12.22 -22.04 22.51
CA ALA A 338 -13.29 -21.15 22.05
C ALA A 338 -12.79 -19.88 21.33
N LEU A 339 -11.68 -19.28 21.78
CA LEU A 339 -11.17 -18.03 21.21
C LEU A 339 -10.23 -18.26 20.02
N PHE A 340 -9.35 -19.26 20.10
CA PHE A 340 -8.52 -19.65 18.97
C PHE A 340 -9.33 -20.37 17.89
N ASN A 341 -10.41 -21.07 18.25
CA ASN A 341 -11.37 -21.66 17.31
C ASN A 341 -10.72 -22.48 16.17
N GLY A 342 -9.67 -23.23 16.49
CA GLY A 342 -9.00 -24.16 15.58
C GLY A 342 -9.69 -25.52 15.55
N ASP A 343 -10.99 -25.52 15.28
CA ASP A 343 -11.83 -26.70 15.41
C ASP A 343 -11.82 -27.58 14.16
N ASP A 344 -11.33 -27.08 13.03
CA ASP A 344 -11.11 -27.80 11.77
C ASP A 344 -9.83 -28.66 11.76
N ARG A 345 -9.16 -28.76 12.92
CA ARG A 345 -7.94 -29.57 13.12
C ARG A 345 -8.11 -31.03 12.71
N ASP A 346 -7.12 -31.58 12.01
CA ASP A 346 -7.14 -32.96 11.48
C ASP A 346 -6.34 -33.98 12.31
N ASN A 347 -5.55 -33.52 13.31
CA ASN A 347 -4.70 -34.37 14.15
C ASN A 347 -4.69 -33.90 15.62
N GLU A 348 -5.57 -34.49 16.44
CA GLU A 348 -5.73 -34.15 17.86
C GLU A 348 -4.44 -34.29 18.70
N VAL A 349 -3.63 -35.32 18.43
CA VAL A 349 -2.41 -35.59 19.19
C VAL A 349 -1.38 -34.51 18.94
N GLU A 350 -1.13 -34.20 17.67
CA GLU A 350 -0.17 -33.15 17.29
C GLU A 350 -0.67 -31.75 17.67
N PHE A 351 -1.98 -31.48 17.61
CA PHE A 351 -2.55 -30.21 18.05
C PHE A 351 -2.29 -29.95 19.54
N ARG A 352 -2.49 -30.97 20.39
CA ARG A 352 -2.23 -30.90 21.84
C ARG A 352 -0.75 -30.81 22.18
N LEU A 353 0.12 -31.45 21.39
CA LEU A 353 1.58 -31.32 21.53
C LEU A 353 2.05 -29.91 21.19
N LEU A 354 1.45 -29.29 20.17
CA LEU A 354 1.80 -27.95 19.72
C LEU A 354 1.31 -26.88 20.72
N PHE A 355 0.04 -26.95 21.10
CA PHE A 355 -0.58 -26.00 22.02
C PHE A 355 -0.46 -26.45 23.48
N THR A 356 0.77 -26.46 23.99
CA THR A 356 1.07 -26.66 25.42
C THR A 356 0.40 -25.59 26.30
N PRO A 357 0.30 -25.77 27.64
CA PRO A 357 -0.28 -24.74 28.52
C PRO A 357 0.34 -23.34 28.38
N LEU A 358 1.67 -23.27 28.15
CA LEU A 358 2.34 -22.01 27.90
C LEU A 358 1.94 -21.42 26.53
N ALA A 359 1.86 -22.25 25.49
CA ALA A 359 1.43 -21.80 24.16
C ALA A 359 0.00 -21.26 24.16
N GLN A 360 -0.91 -21.95 24.85
CA GLN A 360 -2.30 -21.51 25.00
C GLN A 360 -2.37 -20.17 25.73
N LYS A 361 -1.60 -19.98 26.82
CA LYS A 361 -1.52 -18.72 27.54
C LYS A 361 -1.00 -17.60 26.63
N ASN A 362 0.12 -17.82 25.94
CA ASN A 362 0.71 -16.84 25.04
C ASN A 362 -0.24 -16.44 23.91
N MET A 363 -0.94 -17.42 23.32
CA MET A 363 -1.91 -17.16 22.26
C MET A 363 -3.11 -16.37 22.81
N LEU A 364 -3.65 -16.73 23.98
CA LEU A 364 -4.71 -15.97 24.63
C LEU A 364 -4.28 -14.52 24.94
N ASP A 365 -3.05 -14.32 25.41
CA ASP A 365 -2.49 -12.99 25.66
C ASP A 365 -2.45 -12.15 24.37
N LEU A 366 -2.07 -12.75 23.24
CA LEU A 366 -2.10 -12.09 21.93
C LEU A 366 -3.53 -11.77 21.49
N LEU A 367 -4.43 -12.76 21.46
CA LEU A 367 -5.81 -12.62 20.98
C LEU A 367 -6.60 -11.56 21.78
N LYS A 368 -6.33 -11.44 23.08
CA LYS A 368 -7.01 -10.47 23.97
C LYS A 368 -6.33 -9.11 24.02
N SER A 369 -5.14 -8.97 23.44
CA SER A 369 -4.41 -7.70 23.49
C SER A 369 -5.11 -6.64 22.65
N LYS A 370 -5.24 -5.42 23.17
CA LYS A 370 -5.76 -4.28 22.39
C LYS A 370 -4.69 -3.55 21.59
N VAL A 371 -3.42 -3.75 21.95
CA VAL A 371 -2.28 -3.02 21.39
C VAL A 371 -1.12 -4.00 21.17
N PRO A 372 -0.40 -3.92 20.04
CA PRO A 372 -0.68 -3.05 18.91
C PRO A 372 -1.86 -3.53 18.06
N TYR A 373 -2.07 -4.85 17.89
CA TYR A 373 -3.04 -5.36 16.92
C TYR A 373 -4.06 -6.38 17.48
N GLY A 374 -3.64 -7.28 18.39
CA GLY A 374 -4.53 -8.25 19.03
C GLY A 374 -4.92 -9.42 18.14
N ASP A 375 -6.19 -9.85 18.19
CA ASP A 375 -6.77 -10.85 17.28
C ASP A 375 -7.09 -10.28 15.89
N ASP A 376 -6.05 -9.95 15.11
CA ASP A 376 -6.17 -9.35 13.76
C ASP A 376 -5.63 -10.23 12.63
N PHE A 377 -5.29 -11.48 12.93
CA PHE A 377 -4.59 -12.39 12.04
C PHE A 377 -5.37 -13.69 11.80
N TYR A 378 -5.27 -14.18 10.57
CA TYR A 378 -5.55 -15.57 10.27
C TYR A 378 -4.29 -16.40 10.53
N PHE A 379 -4.47 -17.60 11.07
CA PHE A 379 -3.38 -18.56 11.23
C PHE A 379 -3.81 -19.92 10.68
N TYR A 380 -3.28 -20.27 9.51
CA TYR A 380 -3.47 -21.58 8.90
C TYR A 380 -2.20 -22.40 9.01
N LYS A 381 -2.31 -23.61 9.53
CA LYS A 381 -1.27 -24.63 9.41
C LYS A 381 -1.70 -25.64 8.38
N HIS A 382 -0.82 -25.93 7.43
CA HIS A 382 -0.95 -27.04 6.51
C HIS A 382 0.29 -27.91 6.60
N LYS A 383 0.20 -28.99 7.39
CA LYS A 383 1.33 -29.88 7.67
C LYS A 383 2.51 -29.06 8.22
N LYS A 384 3.64 -29.02 7.51
CA LYS A 384 4.85 -28.33 7.96
C LYS A 384 4.90 -26.83 7.66
N LEU A 385 3.97 -26.31 6.85
CA LEU A 385 3.88 -24.89 6.53
C LEU A 385 2.82 -24.22 7.40
N ASN A 386 3.14 -23.00 7.82
CA ASN A 386 2.27 -22.14 8.60
C ASN A 386 2.11 -20.82 7.85
N TYR A 387 0.89 -20.32 7.78
CA TYR A 387 0.53 -19.12 7.05
C TYR A 387 -0.12 -18.14 8.02
N ILE A 388 0.46 -16.95 8.14
CA ILE A 388 -0.10 -15.83 8.88
C ILE A 388 -0.53 -14.77 7.88
N ILE A 389 -1.79 -14.35 7.97
CA ILE A 389 -2.35 -13.26 7.15
C ILE A 389 -2.95 -12.27 8.14
N SER A 390 -2.26 -11.17 8.40
CA SER A 390 -2.69 -10.17 9.37
C SER A 390 -3.28 -8.94 8.70
N SER A 391 -4.22 -8.28 9.39
CA SER A 391 -4.84 -7.05 8.90
C SER A 391 -3.83 -5.90 8.83
N HIS A 392 -2.90 -5.83 9.79
CA HIS A 392 -1.85 -4.81 9.78
C HIS A 392 -0.88 -4.94 8.60
N SER A 393 -0.49 -6.17 8.23
CA SER A 393 0.43 -6.39 7.11
C SER A 393 -0.17 -6.18 5.72
N GLN A 394 -1.50 -6.11 5.58
CA GLN A 394 -2.12 -5.80 4.29
C GLN A 394 -1.83 -4.37 3.81
N ASN A 395 -1.56 -3.45 4.75
CA ASN A 395 -1.34 -2.03 4.45
C ASN A 395 0.11 -1.58 4.67
N PHE A 396 1.00 -2.48 5.09
CA PHE A 396 2.41 -2.19 5.33
C PHE A 396 3.26 -2.63 4.14
N ASP A 397 4.20 -1.77 3.72
CA ASP A 397 5.17 -2.10 2.67
C ASP A 397 6.48 -2.59 3.30
N TYR A 398 6.70 -3.90 3.27
CA TYR A 398 7.94 -4.52 3.77
C TYR A 398 9.13 -4.33 2.83
N ASN A 399 8.94 -3.72 1.67
CA ASN A 399 10.00 -3.49 0.70
C ASN A 399 9.83 -2.13 0.00
N PRO A 400 9.90 -1.00 0.74
CA PRO A 400 9.64 0.31 0.17
C PRO A 400 10.86 0.86 -0.59
N ASP A 401 10.63 1.88 -1.41
CA ASP A 401 11.72 2.69 -1.97
C ASP A 401 12.36 3.56 -0.88
N MET A 402 13.69 3.58 -0.83
CA MET A 402 14.45 4.30 0.22
C MET A 402 14.24 5.83 0.22
N SER A 403 13.61 6.41 -0.81
CA SER A 403 13.25 7.84 -0.83
C SER A 403 12.23 8.22 0.24
N ILE A 404 11.55 7.26 0.88
CA ILE A 404 10.69 7.52 2.05
C ILE A 404 11.44 8.23 3.18
N PHE A 405 12.76 8.03 3.28
CA PHE A 405 13.61 8.68 4.29
C PHE A 405 14.08 10.07 3.86
N HIS A 406 13.92 10.46 2.60
CA HIS A 406 14.45 11.72 2.09
C HIS A 406 13.65 12.89 2.61
N HIS A 407 14.32 13.78 3.34
CA HIS A 407 13.75 15.04 3.76
C HIS A 407 14.81 16.15 3.72
N PHE A 408 14.37 17.40 3.58
CA PHE A 408 15.26 18.57 3.52
C PHE A 408 15.58 19.15 4.92
N ASP A 409 14.79 18.79 5.93
CA ASP A 409 15.01 19.05 7.36
C ASP A 409 15.55 17.77 8.01
N VAL A 410 16.71 17.86 8.65
CA VAL A 410 17.41 16.73 9.29
C VAL A 410 16.61 16.09 10.42
N ASP A 411 15.84 16.88 11.17
CA ASP A 411 15.06 16.34 12.30
C ASP A 411 13.86 15.53 11.80
N GLU A 412 13.22 15.99 10.72
CA GLU A 412 12.14 15.24 10.06
C GLU A 412 12.69 14.01 9.32
N ALA A 413 13.91 14.08 8.74
CA ALA A 413 14.57 12.90 8.17
C ALA A 413 14.84 11.84 9.25
N LYS A 414 15.33 12.26 10.43
CA LYS A 414 15.51 11.38 11.60
C LYS A 414 14.19 10.73 11.99
N LYS A 415 13.16 11.55 12.15
CA LYS A 415 11.82 11.10 12.53
C LYS A 415 11.28 10.07 11.54
N ASN A 416 11.28 10.37 10.24
CA ASN A 416 10.82 9.44 9.20
C ASN A 416 11.59 8.11 9.22
N PHE A 417 12.91 8.16 9.39
CA PHE A 417 13.74 6.97 9.45
C PHE A 417 13.43 6.10 10.69
N VAL A 418 13.36 6.72 11.87
CA VAL A 418 13.12 5.99 13.13
C VAL A 418 11.69 5.46 13.19
N GLU A 419 10.68 6.28 12.89
CA GLU A 419 9.27 5.87 12.92
C GLU A 419 9.00 4.72 11.93
N PHE A 420 9.58 4.77 10.73
CA PHE A 420 9.46 3.67 9.77
C PHE A 420 10.11 2.38 10.29
N ASN A 421 11.33 2.43 10.84
CA ASN A 421 11.99 1.23 11.35
C ASN A 421 11.32 0.65 12.59
N ASP A 422 10.69 1.49 13.42
CA ASP A 422 9.84 1.06 14.53
C ASP A 422 8.56 0.37 14.03
N GLU A 423 7.89 0.95 13.05
CA GLU A 423 6.67 0.39 12.44
C GLU A 423 6.95 -0.91 11.69
N TYR A 424 8.07 -0.99 10.96
CA TYR A 424 8.53 -2.21 10.28
C TYR A 424 8.72 -3.34 11.27
N TYR A 425 9.50 -3.09 12.34
CA TYR A 425 9.78 -4.11 13.34
C TYR A 425 8.52 -4.50 14.10
N GLN A 426 7.65 -3.56 14.46
CA GLN A 426 6.37 -3.87 15.10
C GLN A 426 5.52 -4.76 14.18
N SER A 427 5.38 -4.41 12.91
CA SER A 427 4.55 -5.19 11.97
C SER A 427 5.14 -6.59 11.75
N LEU A 428 6.43 -6.70 11.43
CA LEU A 428 7.12 -7.98 11.29
C LEU A 428 7.02 -8.84 12.56
N TYR A 429 7.24 -8.24 13.73
CA TYR A 429 7.21 -8.97 15.00
C TYR A 429 5.82 -9.53 15.29
N PHE A 430 4.76 -8.80 14.98
CA PHE A 430 3.39 -9.25 15.23
C PHE A 430 2.85 -10.22 14.16
N ASP A 431 3.41 -10.24 12.94
CA ASP A 431 3.23 -11.38 12.02
C ASP A 431 3.91 -12.65 12.54
N LEU A 432 5.07 -12.51 13.22
CA LEU A 432 5.79 -13.63 13.81
C LEU A 432 5.24 -14.04 15.19
N ALA A 433 4.52 -13.17 15.89
CA ALA A 433 4.09 -13.38 17.28
C ALA A 433 3.19 -14.63 17.46
N PRO A 434 2.22 -14.95 16.57
CA PRO A 434 1.44 -16.18 16.67
C PRO A 434 2.31 -17.44 16.59
N LEU A 435 3.39 -17.41 15.80
CA LEU A 435 4.36 -18.50 15.69
C LEU A 435 5.25 -18.57 16.94
N LEU A 436 5.74 -17.41 17.41
CA LEU A 436 6.54 -17.30 18.62
C LEU A 436 5.78 -17.72 19.88
N ALA A 437 4.45 -17.56 19.90
CA ALA A 437 3.61 -18.01 21.00
C ALA A 437 3.70 -19.52 21.22
N ILE A 438 4.09 -20.30 20.21
CA ILE A 438 4.23 -21.76 20.24
C ILE A 438 5.70 -22.13 20.52
N PRO A 439 6.05 -22.58 21.75
CA PRO A 439 7.46 -22.80 22.13
C PRO A 439 8.16 -23.88 21.29
N SER A 440 7.43 -24.90 20.83
CA SER A 440 8.00 -25.99 20.03
C SER A 440 8.56 -25.51 18.69
N TYR A 441 8.04 -24.41 18.12
CA TYR A 441 8.60 -23.80 16.90
C TYR A 441 9.97 -23.17 17.12
N GLN A 442 10.29 -22.77 18.35
CA GLN A 442 11.61 -22.25 18.70
C GLN A 442 12.58 -23.37 19.10
N GLN A 443 12.07 -24.46 19.66
CA GLN A 443 12.87 -25.59 20.14
C GLN A 443 13.25 -26.56 19.02
N ILE A 444 12.35 -26.78 18.06
CA ILE A 444 12.58 -27.67 16.93
C ILE A 444 13.24 -26.85 15.82
N LYS A 445 14.57 -26.79 15.89
CA LYS A 445 15.38 -26.22 14.82
C LYS A 445 15.43 -27.20 13.67
N THR A 446 15.15 -26.69 12.49
CA THR A 446 15.34 -27.46 11.28
C THR A 446 16.85 -27.58 11.00
N GLN A 447 17.36 -28.81 10.78
CA GLN A 447 18.79 -29.04 10.55
C GLN A 447 19.27 -28.35 9.26
N GLU A 448 20.54 -27.92 9.23
CA GLU A 448 21.20 -27.40 8.02
C GLU A 448 21.01 -28.39 6.87
N TYR A 449 20.38 -27.94 5.79
CA TYR A 449 20.16 -28.75 4.61
C TYR A 449 21.38 -28.67 3.71
N ILE A 450 21.95 -29.83 3.38
CA ILE A 450 22.96 -29.93 2.35
C ILE A 450 22.22 -29.94 1.01
N TYR A 451 22.36 -28.87 0.24
CA TYR A 451 21.77 -28.72 -1.08
C TYR A 451 22.33 -29.76 -2.04
N ASN A 452 21.54 -30.81 -2.31
CA ASN A 452 21.93 -31.87 -3.23
C ASN A 452 21.50 -31.59 -4.67
N THR A 453 20.66 -30.59 -4.90
CA THR A 453 20.18 -30.23 -6.25
C THR A 453 20.27 -28.71 -6.42
N PRO A 454 21.00 -28.21 -7.43
CA PRO A 454 21.06 -26.78 -7.69
C PRO A 454 19.72 -26.33 -8.27
N TYR A 455 19.20 -25.20 -7.78
CA TYR A 455 18.05 -24.54 -8.40
C TYR A 455 18.33 -24.23 -9.88
N ARG A 456 17.28 -24.33 -10.71
CA ARG A 456 17.40 -24.17 -12.17
C ARG A 456 17.90 -22.79 -12.63
N ALA A 457 17.70 -21.75 -11.81
CA ALA A 457 18.05 -20.35 -12.11
C ALA A 457 19.01 -19.77 -11.05
N ASN A 458 19.57 -18.58 -11.29
CA ASN A 458 20.39 -17.87 -10.30
C ASN A 458 19.54 -17.11 -9.28
N ILE A 459 18.33 -16.70 -9.66
CA ILE A 459 17.37 -15.93 -8.86
C ILE A 459 16.04 -16.71 -8.85
N THR A 460 15.33 -16.68 -7.71
CA THR A 460 14.04 -17.36 -7.55
C THR A 460 12.96 -16.73 -8.43
N SER A 461 11.93 -17.51 -8.79
CA SER A 461 10.79 -17.00 -9.56
C SER A 461 10.04 -15.88 -8.81
N TYR A 462 10.02 -15.95 -7.47
CA TYR A 462 9.53 -14.89 -6.60
C TYR A 462 10.27 -13.56 -6.81
N GLU A 463 11.60 -13.59 -6.82
CA GLU A 463 12.42 -12.40 -7.01
C GLU A 463 12.39 -11.91 -8.48
N HIS A 464 12.28 -12.81 -9.46
CA HIS A 464 12.06 -12.42 -10.86
C HIS A 464 10.77 -11.61 -11.01
N GLU A 465 9.65 -12.07 -10.45
CA GLU A 465 8.37 -11.34 -10.50
C GLU A 465 8.40 -10.04 -9.69
N SER A 466 9.01 -10.06 -8.50
CA SER A 466 9.23 -8.87 -7.67
C SER A 466 9.96 -7.78 -8.47
N LEU A 467 11.08 -8.11 -9.11
CA LEU A 467 11.84 -7.19 -9.97
C LEU A 467 11.03 -6.73 -11.18
N ALA A 468 10.35 -7.65 -11.86
CA ALA A 468 9.52 -7.31 -13.01
C ALA A 468 8.40 -6.32 -12.63
N ASN A 469 7.90 -6.39 -11.40
CA ASN A 469 6.87 -5.49 -10.92
C ASN A 469 7.35 -4.05 -10.66
N ARG A 470 8.66 -3.83 -10.50
CA ARG A 470 9.23 -2.49 -10.29
C ARG A 470 9.37 -1.66 -11.56
N PHE A 471 9.37 -2.29 -12.73
CA PHE A 471 9.39 -1.54 -13.98
C PHE A 471 8.11 -0.71 -14.16
N ASP A 472 8.27 0.42 -14.84
CA ASP A 472 7.14 1.23 -15.28
C ASP A 472 6.16 0.38 -16.09
N LYS A 473 4.90 0.33 -15.63
CA LYS A 473 3.86 -0.50 -16.22
C LYS A 473 3.56 -0.09 -17.66
N ASP A 474 3.78 1.17 -18.05
CA ASP A 474 3.55 1.63 -19.42
C ASP A 474 4.52 0.97 -20.42
N LEU A 475 5.72 0.56 -19.98
CA LEU A 475 6.68 -0.18 -20.81
C LEU A 475 6.20 -1.63 -21.06
N LEU A 476 5.50 -2.21 -20.09
CA LEU A 476 5.04 -3.61 -20.10
C LEU A 476 3.61 -3.76 -20.65
N LYS A 477 2.81 -2.69 -20.63
CA LYS A 477 1.40 -2.71 -21.02
C LYS A 477 1.19 -3.00 -22.50
N HIS A 478 0.20 -3.85 -22.82
CA HIS A 478 -0.27 -4.03 -24.19
C HIS A 478 -1.00 -2.76 -24.68
N PRO A 479 -0.82 -2.27 -25.93
CA PRO A 479 -1.40 -1.01 -26.40
C PRO A 479 -2.93 -0.91 -26.25
N GLU A 480 -3.65 -2.02 -26.36
CA GLU A 480 -5.11 -2.09 -26.21
C GLU A 480 -5.60 -2.32 -24.76
N SER A 481 -4.68 -2.41 -23.81
CA SER A 481 -5.01 -2.72 -22.41
C SER A 481 -5.78 -1.57 -21.74
N SER A 482 -6.87 -1.93 -21.08
CA SER A 482 -7.79 -1.01 -20.38
C SER A 482 -7.82 -1.24 -18.86
N THR A 483 -7.00 -2.15 -18.34
CA THR A 483 -7.00 -2.58 -16.94
C THR A 483 -5.59 -2.61 -16.36
N ASN A 484 -5.47 -2.93 -15.06
CA ASN A 484 -4.19 -3.21 -14.43
C ASN A 484 -3.54 -4.47 -15.03
N LEU A 485 -2.22 -4.59 -14.83
CA LEU A 485 -1.41 -5.70 -15.32
C LEU A 485 -1.16 -6.71 -14.20
N ILE A 486 -1.38 -7.99 -14.48
CA ILE A 486 -0.80 -9.08 -13.70
C ILE A 486 0.50 -9.49 -14.39
N ILE A 487 1.61 -9.36 -13.66
CA ILE A 487 2.95 -9.64 -14.18
C ILE A 487 3.34 -11.06 -13.78
N LYS A 488 3.54 -11.95 -14.76
CA LYS A 488 4.16 -13.25 -14.54
C LYS A 488 5.54 -13.28 -15.15
N THR A 489 6.40 -14.14 -14.64
CA THR A 489 7.70 -14.39 -15.27
C THR A 489 7.83 -15.85 -15.68
N LYS A 490 8.44 -16.04 -16.84
CA LYS A 490 8.81 -17.34 -17.36
C LYS A 490 10.33 -17.36 -17.49
N PHE A 491 10.96 -18.23 -16.72
CA PHE A 491 12.40 -18.48 -16.85
C PHE A 491 12.68 -19.14 -18.20
N ASP A 492 13.56 -18.53 -18.98
CA ASP A 492 13.93 -19.02 -20.32
C ASP A 492 15.26 -19.76 -20.27
N ALA A 493 16.31 -19.11 -19.77
CA ALA A 493 17.65 -19.67 -19.73
C ALA A 493 18.56 -19.05 -18.66
N LYS A 494 19.55 -19.83 -18.23
CA LYS A 494 20.65 -19.37 -17.38
C LYS A 494 21.82 -18.93 -18.26
N ASN A 495 22.18 -17.65 -18.19
CA ASN A 495 23.29 -17.05 -18.92
C ASN A 495 24.45 -16.79 -17.95
N GLY A 496 25.18 -17.83 -17.56
CA GLY A 496 26.26 -17.69 -16.57
C GLY A 496 25.72 -17.28 -15.19
N LYS A 497 26.05 -16.07 -14.74
CA LYS A 497 25.61 -15.49 -13.46
C LYS A 497 24.31 -14.65 -13.58
N SER A 498 23.75 -14.52 -14.79
CA SER A 498 22.46 -13.88 -15.03
C SER A 498 21.41 -14.88 -15.50
N ASP A 499 20.15 -14.48 -15.39
CA ASP A 499 19.00 -15.22 -15.86
C ASP A 499 18.27 -14.40 -16.93
N GLN A 500 17.95 -15.08 -18.03
CA GLN A 500 17.06 -14.56 -19.05
C GLN A 500 15.63 -14.99 -18.75
N VAL A 501 14.72 -14.02 -18.75
CA VAL A 501 13.34 -14.19 -18.29
C VAL A 501 12.39 -13.44 -19.21
N THR A 502 11.32 -14.11 -19.64
CA THR A 502 10.20 -13.48 -20.33
C THR A 502 9.18 -13.00 -19.31
N ILE A 503 8.93 -11.69 -19.30
CA ILE A 503 7.81 -11.07 -18.58
C ILE A 503 6.54 -11.23 -19.39
N GLU A 504 5.53 -11.89 -18.83
CA GLU A 504 4.19 -12.03 -19.39
C GLU A 504 3.24 -11.06 -18.67
N ALA A 505 2.90 -9.94 -19.32
CA ALA A 505 2.01 -8.93 -18.77
C ALA A 505 0.55 -9.19 -19.20
N HIS A 506 -0.22 -9.83 -18.31
CA HIS A 506 -1.63 -10.16 -18.52
C HIS A 506 -2.53 -8.97 -18.18
N SER A 507 -3.49 -8.65 -19.06
CA SER A 507 -4.48 -7.60 -18.82
C SER A 507 -5.72 -7.82 -19.69
N PHE A 508 -6.66 -6.86 -19.68
CA PHE A 508 -7.87 -6.95 -20.50
C PHE A 508 -8.06 -5.73 -21.40
N LYS A 509 -8.54 -5.98 -22.62
CA LYS A 509 -9.14 -4.98 -23.50
C LYS A 509 -10.61 -4.83 -23.14
N ALA A 510 -11.06 -3.60 -22.84
CA ALA A 510 -12.46 -3.32 -22.55
C ALA A 510 -13.22 -2.96 -23.83
N VAL A 511 -14.11 -3.84 -24.29
CA VAL A 511 -14.98 -3.61 -25.44
C VAL A 511 -16.34 -3.10 -24.97
N LYS A 512 -16.71 -1.90 -25.39
CA LYS A 512 -18.00 -1.29 -25.03
C LYS A 512 -19.15 -2.07 -25.67
N GLN A 513 -20.08 -2.52 -24.84
CA GLN A 513 -21.31 -3.20 -25.21
C GLN A 513 -22.53 -2.40 -24.73
N THR A 514 -23.70 -2.68 -25.30
CA THR A 514 -24.97 -2.08 -24.85
C THR A 514 -26.06 -3.13 -24.83
N THR A 515 -26.68 -3.31 -23.67
CA THR A 515 -27.85 -4.18 -23.51
C THR A 515 -29.07 -3.32 -23.27
N VAL A 516 -30.12 -3.53 -24.07
CA VAL A 516 -31.39 -2.83 -23.92
C VAL A 516 -32.28 -3.62 -22.96
N VAL A 517 -32.71 -2.98 -21.88
CA VAL A 517 -33.60 -3.58 -20.88
C VAL A 517 -34.95 -2.88 -20.94
N SER A 518 -36.02 -3.68 -21.06
CA SER A 518 -37.38 -3.15 -21.10
C SER A 518 -37.87 -2.78 -19.70
N LYS A 519 -38.37 -1.55 -19.51
CA LYS A 519 -38.93 -1.04 -18.24
C LYS A 519 -40.28 -0.39 -18.47
N LEU A 520 -41.25 -0.69 -17.60
CA LEU A 520 -42.56 -0.06 -17.62
C LEU A 520 -42.46 1.38 -17.09
N GLY A 521 -42.92 2.34 -17.88
CA GLY A 521 -43.03 3.75 -17.51
C GLY A 521 -44.33 4.08 -16.79
N GLY A 522 -44.33 5.19 -16.05
CA GLY A 522 -45.51 5.76 -15.40
C GLY A 522 -46.55 6.28 -16.40
N ASP A 523 -46.19 6.35 -17.69
CA ASP A 523 -47.10 6.56 -18.82
C ASP A 523 -47.85 5.29 -19.25
N GLY A 524 -47.59 4.14 -18.60
CA GLY A 524 -48.19 2.85 -18.90
C GLY A 524 -47.56 2.13 -20.11
N ARG A 525 -46.44 2.62 -20.66
CA ARG A 525 -45.77 2.02 -21.83
C ARG A 525 -44.46 1.35 -21.43
N MET A 526 -44.06 0.34 -22.20
CA MET A 526 -42.73 -0.25 -22.07
C MET A 526 -41.72 0.63 -22.80
N HIS A 527 -40.64 0.98 -22.11
CA HIS A 527 -39.53 1.77 -22.64
C HIS A 527 -38.25 0.94 -22.69
N ALA A 528 -37.47 1.14 -23.75
CA ALA A 528 -36.17 0.53 -23.94
C ALA A 528 -35.10 1.37 -23.24
N VAL A 529 -34.59 0.89 -22.10
CA VAL A 529 -33.51 1.55 -21.35
C VAL A 529 -32.17 0.92 -21.77
N PRO A 530 -31.30 1.62 -22.52
CA PRO A 530 -29.98 1.12 -22.85
C PRO A 530 -29.06 1.15 -21.62
N VAL A 531 -28.41 0.03 -21.35
CA VAL A 531 -27.38 -0.11 -20.31
C VAL A 531 -26.04 -0.38 -20.99
N VAL A 532 -25.12 0.57 -20.90
CA VAL A 532 -23.75 0.43 -21.42
C VAL A 532 -22.91 -0.34 -20.40
N TRP A 533 -22.20 -1.36 -20.88
CA TRP A 533 -21.27 -2.15 -20.08
C TRP A 533 -20.02 -2.48 -20.90
N TYR A 534 -19.01 -3.08 -20.27
CA TYR A 534 -17.75 -3.43 -20.93
C TYR A 534 -17.50 -4.93 -20.84
N GLU A 535 -17.21 -5.54 -21.98
CA GLU A 535 -16.72 -6.90 -22.09
C GLU A 535 -15.19 -6.87 -22.00
N TYR A 536 -14.62 -7.67 -21.11
CA TYR A 536 -13.18 -7.70 -20.86
C TYR A 536 -12.57 -8.92 -21.55
N ILE A 537 -11.80 -8.66 -22.62
CA ILE A 537 -11.14 -9.70 -23.42
C ILE A 537 -9.68 -9.81 -22.96
N PRO A 538 -9.21 -10.99 -22.50
CA PRO A 538 -7.85 -11.16 -22.01
C PRO A 538 -6.83 -10.96 -23.13
N ILE A 539 -5.74 -10.27 -22.81
CA ILE A 539 -4.61 -9.99 -23.69
C ILE A 539 -3.32 -10.12 -22.90
N VAL A 540 -2.23 -10.52 -23.57
CA VAL A 540 -0.91 -10.69 -22.96
C VAL A 540 0.12 -9.98 -23.82
N LYS A 541 1.08 -9.30 -23.19
CA LYS A 541 2.27 -8.78 -23.86
C LYS A 541 3.52 -9.38 -23.23
N ASN A 542 4.38 -9.92 -24.07
CA ASN A 542 5.66 -10.48 -23.64
C ASN A 542 6.76 -9.44 -23.78
N THR A 543 7.62 -9.33 -22.77
CA THR A 543 8.80 -8.45 -22.78
C THR A 543 9.98 -9.19 -22.19
N LEU A 544 11.15 -9.08 -22.83
CA LEU A 544 12.35 -9.75 -22.36
C LEU A 544 13.02 -8.97 -21.22
N MET A 545 13.47 -9.68 -20.20
CA MET A 545 14.22 -9.17 -19.06
C MET A 545 15.48 -10.02 -18.84
N GLU A 546 16.58 -9.37 -18.53
CA GLU A 546 17.77 -10.03 -17.98
C GLU A 546 17.93 -9.60 -16.52
N ALA A 547 18.13 -10.55 -15.61
CA ALA A 547 18.28 -10.31 -14.19
C ALA A 547 19.56 -10.95 -13.64
N LYS A 548 20.21 -10.29 -12.68
CA LYS A 548 21.44 -10.77 -12.07
C LYS A 548 21.51 -10.40 -10.60
N ASN A 549 21.94 -11.34 -9.77
CA ASN A 549 22.32 -11.04 -8.40
C ASN A 549 23.76 -10.53 -8.37
N THR A 550 23.92 -9.22 -8.16
CA THR A 550 25.24 -8.55 -8.10
C THR A 550 25.84 -8.58 -6.70
N LYS A 551 24.97 -8.73 -5.68
CA LYS A 551 25.31 -8.59 -4.25
C LYS A 551 26.01 -7.26 -3.91
N LEU A 552 25.92 -6.24 -4.75
CA LEU A 552 26.53 -4.93 -4.46
C LEU A 552 25.66 -4.18 -3.43
N ARG A 553 26.27 -3.25 -2.69
CA ARG A 553 25.49 -2.21 -2.00
C ARG A 553 25.10 -1.10 -2.96
N LYS A 554 24.05 -0.34 -2.64
CA LYS A 554 23.53 0.72 -3.52
C LYS A 554 24.59 1.75 -3.90
N ASN A 555 25.43 2.15 -2.96
CA ASN A 555 26.54 3.08 -3.18
C ASN A 555 27.63 2.53 -4.13
N GLU A 556 27.90 1.23 -4.11
CA GLU A 556 28.80 0.55 -5.03
C GLU A 556 28.20 0.47 -6.43
N TYR A 557 26.92 0.08 -6.53
CA TYR A 557 26.17 0.10 -7.78
C TYR A 557 26.18 1.49 -8.43
N LEU A 558 25.91 2.56 -7.68
CA LEU A 558 25.92 3.92 -8.22
C LEU A 558 27.29 4.33 -8.78
N LYS A 559 28.40 3.82 -8.21
CA LYS A 559 29.74 4.04 -8.74
C LYS A 559 29.95 3.28 -10.06
N GLU A 560 29.60 1.99 -10.10
CA GLU A 560 29.77 1.16 -11.31
C GLU A 560 28.81 1.58 -12.45
N LYS A 561 27.60 2.04 -12.13
CA LYS A 561 26.60 2.55 -13.09
C LYS A 561 27.14 3.73 -13.91
N ASN A 562 27.97 4.58 -13.30
CA ASN A 562 28.56 5.74 -13.96
C ASN A 562 29.77 5.40 -14.85
N ASN A 563 30.12 4.11 -14.98
CA ASN A 563 31.15 3.65 -15.89
C ASN A 563 30.69 3.81 -17.37
N SER A 564 31.60 4.22 -18.24
CA SER A 564 31.34 4.36 -19.68
C SER A 564 30.94 3.04 -20.33
N GLU A 565 31.52 1.92 -19.89
CA GLU A 565 31.19 0.59 -20.41
C GLU A 565 29.74 0.20 -20.11
N PHE A 566 29.28 0.45 -18.88
CA PHE A 566 27.90 0.23 -18.47
C PHE A 566 26.94 1.07 -19.32
N SER A 567 27.22 2.38 -19.44
CA SER A 567 26.39 3.30 -20.22
C SER A 567 26.32 2.90 -21.70
N GLN A 568 27.44 2.48 -22.28
CA GLN A 568 27.50 2.01 -23.66
C GLN A 568 26.66 0.74 -23.85
N PHE A 569 26.79 -0.24 -22.94
CA PHE A 569 25.99 -1.47 -23.00
C PHE A 569 24.49 -1.18 -22.88
N MET A 570 24.09 -0.36 -21.90
CA MET A 570 22.68 -0.02 -21.72
C MET A 570 22.10 0.71 -22.93
N SER A 571 22.85 1.62 -23.55
CA SER A 571 22.38 2.31 -24.76
C SER A 571 22.14 1.39 -25.96
N GLN A 572 22.80 0.22 -26.00
CA GLN A 572 22.73 -0.71 -27.12
C GLN A 572 21.65 -1.79 -26.94
N TYR A 573 21.40 -2.24 -25.70
CA TYR A 573 20.56 -3.40 -25.44
C TYR A 573 19.34 -3.10 -24.55
N SER A 574 19.39 -2.01 -23.75
CA SER A 574 18.30 -1.68 -22.85
C SER A 574 17.17 -0.96 -23.58
N LYS A 575 15.97 -1.51 -23.45
CA LYS A 575 14.74 -0.91 -23.90
C LYS A 575 14.44 0.35 -23.09
N ASN A 576 14.55 1.52 -23.72
CA ASN A 576 14.30 2.83 -23.11
C ASN A 576 15.12 3.11 -21.83
N ASN A 577 16.30 2.50 -21.69
CA ASN A 577 17.11 2.57 -20.47
C ASN A 577 16.34 2.14 -19.20
N ALA A 578 15.40 1.21 -19.34
CA ALA A 578 14.61 0.67 -18.26
C ALA A 578 15.45 -0.33 -17.46
N ILE A 579 15.94 0.14 -16.31
CA ILE A 579 16.80 -0.61 -15.39
C ILE A 579 16.24 -0.52 -13.97
N ILE A 580 16.33 -1.63 -13.23
CA ILE A 580 15.97 -1.70 -11.81
C ILE A 580 17.18 -2.20 -11.03
N TYR A 581 17.36 -1.63 -9.83
CA TYR A 581 18.34 -2.07 -8.87
C TYR A 581 17.76 -2.02 -7.47
N GLU A 582 17.70 -3.17 -6.80
CA GLU A 582 17.07 -3.33 -5.49
C GLU A 582 17.72 -4.49 -4.75
N ARG A 583 18.14 -4.28 -3.49
CA ARG A 583 18.71 -5.33 -2.63
C ARG A 583 19.84 -6.16 -3.27
N GLY A 584 20.67 -5.53 -4.09
CA GLY A 584 21.78 -6.20 -4.79
C GLY A 584 21.36 -6.97 -6.05
N LEU A 585 20.07 -7.00 -6.38
CA LEU A 585 19.55 -7.50 -7.64
C LEU A 585 19.55 -6.38 -8.68
N PHE A 586 19.98 -6.71 -9.88
CA PHE A 586 19.95 -5.84 -11.04
C PHE A 586 19.10 -6.48 -12.14
N SER A 587 18.22 -5.70 -12.75
CA SER A 587 17.49 -6.15 -13.94
C SER A 587 17.37 -5.06 -14.99
N VAL A 588 17.25 -5.48 -16.25
CA VAL A 588 17.09 -4.61 -17.40
C VAL A 588 16.06 -5.19 -18.37
N LEU A 589 15.20 -4.35 -18.93
CA LEU A 589 14.38 -4.74 -20.07
C LEU A 589 15.21 -4.69 -21.34
N LEU A 590 15.12 -5.76 -22.14
CA LEU A 590 15.90 -5.90 -23.37
C LEU A 590 15.04 -5.64 -24.61
N ASP A 591 15.64 -5.05 -25.64
CA ASP A 591 15.01 -4.91 -26.96
C ASP A 591 15.07 -6.21 -27.78
N LYS A 592 16.06 -7.06 -27.50
CA LYS A 592 16.30 -8.35 -28.15
C LYS A 592 17.11 -9.26 -27.24
N GLU A 593 17.08 -10.55 -27.52
CA GLU A 593 17.91 -11.53 -26.81
C GLU A 593 19.40 -11.20 -26.96
N LEU A 594 20.15 -11.48 -25.89
CA LEU A 594 21.59 -11.34 -25.87
C LEU A 594 22.22 -12.58 -26.52
N ASP A 595 23.11 -12.36 -27.49
CA ASP A 595 23.99 -13.43 -27.97
C ASP A 595 25.04 -13.78 -26.91
N GLU A 596 25.77 -14.88 -27.12
CA GLU A 596 26.75 -15.40 -26.17
C GLU A 596 27.80 -14.35 -25.72
N ASN A 597 28.33 -13.57 -26.66
CA ASN A 597 29.32 -12.52 -26.35
C ASN A 597 28.70 -11.37 -25.55
N SER A 598 27.48 -10.97 -25.91
CA SER A 598 26.73 -9.91 -25.22
C SER A 598 26.34 -10.34 -23.80
N SER A 599 25.97 -11.61 -23.63
CA SER A 599 25.71 -12.22 -22.32
C SER A 599 26.96 -12.27 -21.45
N LEU A 600 28.12 -12.65 -22.00
CA LEU A 600 29.40 -12.60 -21.27
C LEU A 600 29.73 -11.17 -20.81
N LYS A 601 29.52 -10.18 -21.68
CA LYS A 601 29.71 -8.77 -21.33
C LYS A 601 28.72 -8.30 -20.26
N PHE A 602 27.45 -8.69 -20.33
CA PHE A 602 26.48 -8.40 -19.28
C PHE A 602 26.91 -8.98 -17.93
N ASN A 603 27.43 -10.22 -17.94
CA ASN A 603 27.92 -10.90 -16.76
C ASN A 603 29.15 -10.22 -16.13
N SER A 604 30.01 -9.55 -16.90
CA SER A 604 31.15 -8.79 -16.35
C SER A 604 30.73 -7.43 -15.78
N LEU A 605 29.61 -6.86 -16.23
CA LEU A 605 29.05 -5.64 -15.65
C LEU A 605 28.61 -5.86 -14.20
N LEU A 606 28.82 -4.83 -13.38
CA LEU A 606 28.47 -4.84 -11.95
C LEU A 606 29.07 -6.03 -11.17
N ALA A 607 30.20 -6.59 -11.64
CA ALA A 607 30.93 -7.62 -10.92
C ALA A 607 31.75 -7.00 -9.77
N ARG A 608 31.79 -7.68 -8.62
CA ARG A 608 32.62 -7.29 -7.47
C ARG A 608 34.11 -7.27 -7.86
N LYS A 609 34.91 -6.42 -7.21
CA LYS A 609 36.38 -6.43 -7.37
C LYS A 609 36.92 -7.80 -6.97
N GLY A 610 37.50 -8.52 -7.94
CA GLY A 610 37.99 -9.91 -7.79
C GLY A 610 37.20 -10.95 -8.57
N GLU A 611 36.03 -10.61 -9.12
CA GLU A 611 35.24 -11.49 -10.01
C GLU A 611 35.31 -11.08 -11.49
N LYS A 612 36.13 -10.08 -11.83
CA LYS A 612 36.31 -9.57 -13.20
C LYS A 612 37.35 -10.37 -14.00
N GLU A 613 37.86 -11.47 -13.46
CA GLU A 613 38.80 -12.40 -14.13
C GLU A 613 38.09 -13.63 -14.68
#